data_AF-A0A4U1EJW4-F1
#
_entry.id   AF-A0A4U1EJW4-F1
#
_cell.length_a   1.000
_cell.length_b   1.000
_cell.length_c   1.000
_cell.angle_alpha   90.00
_cell.angle_beta   90.00
_cell.angle_gamma   90.00
#
_symmetry.space_group_name_H-M   'P 1'
#
loop_
_entity.id
_entity.type
_entity.pdbx_description
1 polymer ?
#
loop_
_entity_poly.entity_id
_entity_poly.type
_entity_poly.pdbx_seq_one_letter_code
_entity_poly.pdbx_strand_id
1 'polypeptide(L)'
;MQQEEEILPYEEEIYKDSSTFLKGTQSLNPHNDYCQHFIDTGHRAQNFIRDVGLADRFEEYPKLRELIRLKDELTGKSNTPPMYLQADIEAFDIRELTPKFDVILLEPPLEEYYRETGITANEKCWTWGDIMKLEIDEIAAPRSFIFLWCGSGEGLDLGRVCLCK
;
A
#
# COMPACT_ATOMS: atom_id res chain seq x y z
N MET A 1 36.81 -11.70 23.95
CA MET A 1 36.93 -12.02 22.51
C MET A 1 35.55 -11.83 21.91
N GLN A 2 35.32 -10.70 21.26
CA GLN A 2 34.15 -10.50 20.40
C GLN A 2 34.46 -11.23 19.09
N GLN A 3 33.57 -12.13 18.66
CA GLN A 3 33.61 -12.70 17.31
C GLN A 3 32.98 -11.65 16.37
N GLU A 4 33.77 -11.18 15.41
CA GLU A 4 33.28 -10.39 14.28
C GLU A 4 32.36 -11.29 13.44
N GLU A 5 31.08 -10.92 13.32
CA GLU A 5 30.18 -11.52 12.34
C GLU A 5 30.61 -11.03 10.94
N GLU A 6 31.12 -11.95 10.15
CA GLU A 6 31.51 -11.71 8.76
C GLU A 6 30.23 -11.51 7.92
N ILE A 7 29.96 -10.25 7.54
CA ILE A 7 28.84 -9.90 6.67
C ILE A 7 29.16 -10.43 5.27
N LEU A 8 28.61 -11.59 4.93
CA LEU A 8 28.66 -12.14 3.58
C LEU A 8 27.91 -11.19 2.63
N PRO A 9 28.48 -10.85 1.45
CA PRO A 9 27.79 -10.02 0.48
C PRO A 9 26.52 -10.72 0.01
N TYR A 10 25.39 -10.02 0.15
CA TYR A 10 24.11 -10.43 -0.42
C TYR A 10 24.22 -10.27 -1.94
N GLU A 11 24.54 -11.36 -2.64
CA GLU A 11 24.42 -11.39 -4.09
C GLU A 11 22.92 -11.39 -4.43
N GLU A 12 22.43 -10.29 -5.00
CA GLU A 12 21.11 -10.26 -5.64
C GLU A 12 21.12 -11.26 -6.80
N GLU A 13 20.60 -12.47 -6.56
CA GLU A 13 20.32 -13.41 -7.64
C GLU A 13 19.22 -12.82 -8.54
N ILE A 14 19.65 -12.19 -9.63
CA ILE A 14 18.74 -11.69 -10.67
C ILE A 14 18.21 -12.91 -11.45
N TYR A 15 17.00 -13.36 -11.09
CA TYR A 15 16.30 -14.43 -11.82
C TYR A 15 15.86 -13.92 -13.20
N LYS A 16 16.54 -14.38 -14.25
CA LYS A 16 16.26 -13.97 -15.65
C LYS A 16 15.13 -14.76 -16.31
N ASP A 17 14.82 -15.94 -15.79
CA ASP A 17 13.77 -16.81 -16.29
C ASP A 17 13.29 -17.77 -15.19
N SER A 18 12.24 -18.54 -15.48
CA SER A 18 11.70 -19.56 -14.56
C SER A 18 12.55 -20.83 -14.49
N SER A 19 13.67 -20.92 -15.24
CA SER A 19 14.48 -22.15 -15.30
C SER A 19 15.10 -22.51 -13.95
N THR A 20 15.36 -21.52 -13.10
CA THR A 20 15.87 -21.72 -11.74
C THR A 20 14.85 -22.44 -10.85
N PHE A 21 13.55 -22.20 -11.07
CA PHE A 21 12.46 -22.87 -10.35
C PHE A 21 12.06 -24.22 -10.99
N LEU A 22 12.55 -24.51 -12.21
CA LEU A 22 12.26 -25.73 -12.96
C LEU A 22 13.28 -26.87 -12.69
N LYS A 23 14.37 -26.62 -11.95
CA LYS A 23 15.37 -27.65 -11.60
C LYS A 23 14.86 -28.58 -10.50
N GLY A 24 14.05 -29.56 -10.89
CA GLY A 24 13.66 -30.66 -10.00
C GLY A 24 12.48 -31.52 -10.45
N THR A 25 11.68 -31.10 -11.44
CA THR A 25 10.45 -31.81 -11.81
C THR A 25 10.37 -32.04 -13.32
N GLN A 26 11.11 -33.03 -13.82
CA GLN A 26 10.81 -33.68 -15.11
C GLN A 26 9.58 -34.61 -14.98
N SER A 27 8.47 -34.10 -14.43
CA SER A 27 7.20 -34.83 -14.39
C SER A 27 6.17 -34.05 -15.20
N LEU A 28 5.47 -34.74 -16.10
CA LEU A 28 4.29 -34.30 -16.84
C LEU A 28 3.07 -33.98 -15.93
N ASN A 29 3.29 -33.65 -14.66
CA ASN A 29 2.25 -33.25 -13.75
C ASN A 29 1.81 -31.82 -14.10
N PRO A 30 0.49 -31.57 -14.26
CA PRO A 30 -0.02 -30.22 -14.38
C PRO A 30 0.37 -29.45 -13.13
N HIS A 31 1.33 -28.54 -13.25
CA HIS A 31 1.67 -27.61 -12.19
C HIS A 31 0.66 -26.47 -12.25
N ASN A 32 -0.08 -26.23 -11.15
CA ASN A 32 -0.95 -25.05 -11.01
C ASN A 32 -0.09 -23.80 -10.75
N ASP A 33 0.84 -23.53 -11.66
CA ASP A 33 1.75 -22.39 -11.64
C ASP A 33 1.05 -21.20 -12.30
N TYR A 34 0.54 -20.29 -11.47
CA TYR A 34 -0.15 -19.09 -11.95
C TYR A 34 0.79 -18.06 -12.57
N CYS A 35 2.10 -18.11 -12.31
CA CYS A 35 3.09 -17.28 -12.99
C CYS A 35 3.21 -17.74 -14.46
N GLN A 36 3.36 -19.06 -14.67
CA GLN A 36 3.36 -19.62 -16.03
C GLN A 36 2.01 -19.40 -16.72
N HIS A 37 0.90 -19.57 -15.99
CA HIS A 37 -0.43 -19.31 -16.53
C HIS A 37 -0.64 -17.86 -16.99
N PHE A 38 -0.07 -16.88 -16.29
CA PHE A 38 -0.09 -15.48 -16.71
C PHE A 38 0.69 -15.26 -18.01
N ILE A 39 1.86 -15.90 -18.16
CA ILE A 39 2.63 -15.86 -19.41
C ILE A 39 1.81 -16.45 -20.57
N ASP A 40 1.12 -17.56 -20.32
CA ASP A 40 0.39 -18.30 -21.35
C ASP A 40 -0.94 -17.64 -21.76
N THR A 41 -1.63 -16.96 -20.82
CA THR A 41 -3.03 -16.51 -21.01
C THR A 41 -3.27 -15.02 -20.76
N GLY A 42 -2.33 -14.31 -20.13
CA GLY A 42 -2.52 -12.94 -19.66
C GLY A 42 -3.40 -12.80 -18.42
N HIS A 43 -3.97 -13.89 -17.88
CA HIS A 43 -4.71 -13.84 -16.62
C HIS A 43 -3.75 -13.72 -15.44
N ARG A 44 -3.81 -12.59 -14.73
CA ARG A 44 -2.97 -12.33 -13.57
C ARG A 44 -3.23 -13.36 -12.47
N ALA A 45 -2.21 -13.73 -11.70
CA ALA A 45 -2.32 -14.75 -10.66
C ALA A 45 -3.40 -14.42 -9.62
N GLN A 46 -3.56 -13.15 -9.25
CA GLN A 46 -4.59 -12.71 -8.30
C GLN A 46 -6.03 -12.95 -8.77
N ASN A 47 -6.26 -13.18 -10.07
CA ASN A 47 -7.59 -13.49 -10.60
C ASN A 47 -8.13 -14.82 -10.05
N PHE A 48 -7.26 -15.72 -9.58
CA PHE A 48 -7.63 -17.04 -9.08
C PHE A 48 -7.84 -17.07 -7.56
N ILE A 49 -7.67 -15.94 -6.86
CA ILE A 49 -7.99 -15.82 -5.43
C ILE A 49 -9.52 -15.77 -5.29
N ARG A 50 -10.07 -16.67 -4.50
CA ARG A 50 -11.52 -16.75 -4.23
C ARG A 50 -11.89 -15.98 -2.98
N ASP A 51 -13.16 -15.59 -2.90
CA ASP A 51 -13.80 -15.03 -1.70
C ASP A 51 -13.09 -13.78 -1.14
N VAL A 52 -12.63 -12.90 -2.04
CA VAL A 52 -11.90 -11.66 -1.69
C VAL A 52 -12.82 -10.47 -1.41
N GLY A 53 -14.10 -10.55 -1.77
CA GLY A 53 -15.05 -9.46 -1.58
C GLY A 53 -15.26 -9.14 -0.10
N LEU A 54 -15.71 -7.93 0.19
CA LEU A 54 -15.90 -7.50 1.59
C LEU A 54 -17.11 -8.19 2.24
N ALA A 55 -18.13 -8.55 1.46
CA ALA A 55 -19.39 -9.11 1.96
C ALA A 55 -19.38 -10.64 2.08
N ASP A 56 -18.71 -11.33 1.16
CA ASP A 56 -18.71 -12.79 0.99
C ASP A 56 -17.57 -13.49 1.75
N ARG A 57 -16.43 -12.80 2.01
CA ARG A 57 -15.24 -13.39 2.69
C ARG A 57 -15.51 -14.11 4.02
N PHE A 58 -16.60 -13.79 4.72
CA PHE A 58 -16.98 -14.40 5.99
C PHE A 58 -18.38 -15.03 5.97
N GLU A 59 -18.94 -15.27 4.79
CA GLU A 59 -20.30 -15.83 4.66
C GLU A 59 -20.43 -17.19 5.37
N GLU A 60 -19.41 -18.04 5.26
CA GLU A 60 -19.34 -19.34 5.93
C GLU A 60 -18.98 -19.26 7.43
N TYR A 61 -18.62 -18.07 7.94
CA TYR A 61 -18.13 -17.87 9.30
C TYR A 61 -18.99 -16.86 10.09
N PRO A 62 -20.16 -17.27 10.62
CA PRO A 62 -21.12 -16.36 11.25
C PRO A 62 -20.54 -15.51 12.38
N LYS A 63 -19.63 -16.06 13.19
CA LYS A 63 -18.98 -15.31 14.29
C LYS A 63 -18.00 -14.24 13.80
N LEU A 64 -17.27 -14.51 12.70
CA LEU A 64 -16.36 -13.52 12.11
C LEU A 64 -17.17 -12.40 11.44
N ARG A 65 -18.23 -12.77 10.72
CA ARG A 65 -19.17 -11.81 10.14
C ARG A 65 -19.82 -10.92 11.20
N GLU A 66 -20.26 -11.51 12.31
CA GLU A 66 -20.88 -10.76 13.41
C GLU A 66 -19.88 -9.82 14.10
N LEU A 67 -18.62 -10.21 14.25
CA LEU A 67 -17.56 -9.33 14.76
C LEU A 67 -17.40 -8.08 13.87
N ILE A 68 -17.30 -8.25 12.55
CA ILE A 68 -17.19 -7.12 11.61
C ILE A 68 -18.44 -6.25 11.68
N ARG A 69 -19.63 -6.86 11.65
CA ARG A 69 -20.92 -6.15 11.75
C ARG A 69 -21.00 -5.28 13.01
N LEU A 70 -20.63 -5.82 14.16
CA LEU A 70 -20.66 -5.09 15.43
C LEU A 70 -19.63 -3.95 15.48
N LYS A 71 -18.46 -4.13 14.86
CA LYS A 71 -17.46 -3.07 14.73
C LYS A 71 -17.94 -1.96 13.80
N ASP A 72 -18.52 -2.30 12.66
CA ASP A 72 -19.05 -1.33 11.70
C ASP A 72 -20.24 -0.57 12.30
N GLU A 73 -21.11 -1.25 13.05
CA GLU A 73 -22.22 -0.63 13.78
C GLU A 73 -21.71 0.38 14.82
N LEU A 74 -20.67 0.02 15.57
CA LEU A 74 -20.06 0.92 16.55
C LEU A 74 -19.47 2.17 15.86
N THR A 75 -18.68 1.97 14.81
CA THR A 75 -18.10 3.07 14.01
C THR A 75 -19.20 3.97 13.44
N GLY A 76 -20.25 3.38 12.85
CA GLY A 76 -21.38 4.12 12.28
C GLY A 76 -22.12 4.98 13.31
N LYS A 77 -22.19 4.55 14.57
CA LYS A 77 -22.79 5.32 15.68
C LYS A 77 -21.88 6.45 16.20
N SER A 78 -20.56 6.26 16.17
CA SER A 78 -19.59 7.22 16.68
C SER A 78 -19.03 8.19 15.64
N ASN A 79 -19.35 7.97 14.35
CA ASN A 79 -18.86 8.83 13.27
C ASN A 79 -19.34 10.27 13.43
N THR A 80 -18.41 11.20 13.24
CA THR A 80 -18.74 12.61 13.04
C THR A 80 -19.41 12.79 11.68
N PRO A 81 -20.22 13.86 11.48
CA PRO A 81 -20.70 14.22 10.17
C PRO A 81 -19.52 14.46 9.21
N PRO A 82 -19.65 14.15 7.89
CA PRO A 82 -18.60 14.41 6.93
C PRO A 82 -18.21 15.90 6.91
N MET A 83 -16.90 16.17 7.01
CA MET A 83 -16.32 17.50 6.91
C MET A 83 -15.23 17.49 5.84
N TYR A 84 -15.08 18.60 5.13
CA TYR A 84 -14.09 18.74 4.06
C TYR A 84 -13.66 20.21 3.95
N LEU A 85 -12.42 20.40 3.50
CA LEU A 85 -11.83 21.71 3.24
C LEU A 85 -11.10 21.64 1.91
N GLN A 86 -11.44 22.53 0.98
CA GLN A 86 -10.65 22.72 -0.22
C GLN A 86 -9.46 23.62 0.13
N ALA A 87 -8.25 23.14 -0.10
CA ALA A 87 -7.02 23.87 0.15
C ALA A 87 -5.96 23.49 -0.89
N ASP A 88 -5.06 24.42 -1.19
CA ASP A 88 -3.81 24.11 -1.89
C ASP A 88 -2.75 23.74 -0.85
N ILE A 89 -2.52 22.45 -0.67
CA ILE A 89 -1.70 21.92 0.43
C ILE A 89 -0.23 22.38 0.34
N GLU A 90 0.27 22.72 -0.85
CA GLU A 90 1.64 23.24 -0.99
C GLU A 90 1.83 24.63 -0.36
N ALA A 91 0.79 25.46 -0.40
CA ALA A 91 0.80 26.82 0.13
C ALA A 91 0.02 26.98 1.44
N PHE A 92 -0.59 25.89 1.94
CA PHE A 92 -1.45 25.90 3.10
C PHE A 92 -0.67 25.63 4.39
N ASP A 93 -0.97 26.39 5.44
CA ASP A 93 -0.44 26.10 6.77
C ASP A 93 -1.21 24.93 7.38
N ILE A 94 -0.60 23.74 7.35
CA ILE A 94 -1.24 22.50 7.82
C ILE A 94 -1.65 22.57 9.31
N ARG A 95 -1.02 23.44 10.10
CA ARG A 95 -1.33 23.63 11.54
C ARG A 95 -2.70 24.24 11.79
N GLU A 96 -3.33 24.82 10.77
CA GLU A 96 -4.73 25.27 10.85
C GLU A 96 -5.69 24.09 11.01
N LEU A 97 -5.28 22.87 10.62
CA LEU A 97 -6.05 21.64 10.85
C LEU A 97 -5.96 21.25 12.32
N THR A 98 -7.03 21.51 13.06
CA THR A 98 -7.15 21.20 14.47
C THR A 98 -8.43 20.40 14.76
N PRO A 99 -8.44 19.50 15.76
CA PRO A 99 -7.36 19.15 16.69
C PRO A 99 -6.29 18.25 16.02
N LYS A 100 -5.33 17.75 16.81
CA LYS A 100 -4.39 16.71 16.36
C LYS A 100 -5.18 15.43 15.97
N PHE A 101 -4.66 14.67 15.00
CA PHE A 101 -5.33 13.51 14.42
C PHE A 101 -4.76 12.18 14.92
N ASP A 102 -5.64 11.24 15.25
CA ASP A 102 -5.26 9.87 15.62
C ASP A 102 -4.85 9.01 14.41
N VAL A 103 -5.46 9.27 13.25
CA VAL A 103 -5.19 8.56 12.00
C VAL A 103 -5.14 9.55 10.84
N ILE A 104 -4.08 9.49 10.03
CA ILE A 104 -3.90 10.31 8.83
C ILE A 104 -3.80 9.38 7.63
N LEU A 105 -4.67 9.58 6.63
CA LEU A 105 -4.57 8.95 5.32
C LEU A 105 -4.01 9.99 4.35
N LEU A 106 -2.87 9.68 3.72
CA LEU A 106 -2.18 10.56 2.79
C LEU A 106 -2.11 9.90 1.41
N GLU A 107 -2.73 10.54 0.43
CA GLU A 107 -2.82 10.07 -0.96
C GLU A 107 -2.37 11.21 -1.89
N PRO A 108 -1.05 11.45 -2.04
CA PRO A 108 -0.55 12.52 -2.89
C PRO A 108 -0.67 12.11 -4.37
N PRO A 109 -0.97 13.05 -5.30
CA PRO A 109 -1.12 12.74 -6.72
C PRO A 109 0.24 12.46 -7.37
N LEU A 110 0.71 11.22 -7.29
CA LEU A 110 1.99 10.79 -7.87
C LEU A 110 1.93 10.80 -9.40
N GLU A 111 3.05 11.16 -10.04
CA GLU A 111 3.13 11.18 -11.50
C GLU A 111 2.90 9.78 -12.11
N GLU A 112 3.34 8.72 -11.43
CA GLU A 112 3.17 7.33 -11.89
C GLU A 112 1.70 6.95 -12.11
N TYR A 113 0.77 7.46 -11.29
CA TYR A 113 -0.66 7.16 -11.42
C TYR A 113 -1.24 7.62 -12.77
N TYR A 114 -0.71 8.72 -13.31
CA TYR A 114 -1.14 9.30 -14.57
C TYR A 114 -0.35 8.73 -15.75
N ARG A 115 0.97 8.56 -15.57
CA ARG A 115 1.85 8.01 -16.60
C ARG A 115 1.50 6.57 -16.96
N GLU A 116 1.22 5.73 -15.97
CA GLU A 116 0.91 4.30 -16.18
C GLU A 116 -0.47 4.09 -16.83
N THR A 117 -1.42 5.00 -16.57
CA THR A 117 -2.77 4.95 -17.16
C THR A 117 -2.85 5.63 -18.53
N GLY A 118 -1.84 6.44 -18.90
CA GLY A 118 -1.81 7.19 -20.15
C GLY A 118 -2.75 8.40 -20.17
N ILE A 119 -3.29 8.79 -19.02
CA ILE A 119 -4.22 9.91 -18.86
C ILE A 119 -3.43 11.13 -18.37
N THR A 120 -3.73 12.32 -18.91
CA THR A 120 -3.11 13.56 -18.44
C THR A 120 -3.71 13.96 -17.09
N ALA A 121 -2.85 14.33 -16.13
CA ALA A 121 -3.28 14.82 -14.83
C ALA A 121 -4.09 16.13 -14.97
N ASN A 122 -5.19 16.22 -14.24
CA ASN A 122 -6.02 17.43 -14.16
C ASN A 122 -5.60 18.34 -12.99
N GLU A 123 -4.67 17.88 -12.16
CA GLU A 123 -4.11 18.59 -11.02
C GLU A 123 -2.57 18.52 -11.05
N LYS A 124 -1.92 19.31 -10.20
CA LYS A 124 -0.46 19.28 -10.09
C LYS A 124 -0.02 17.94 -9.49
N CYS A 125 0.81 17.19 -10.20
CA CYS A 125 1.46 16.00 -9.65
C CYS A 125 2.51 16.41 -8.60
N TRP A 126 2.67 15.57 -7.58
CA TRP A 126 3.60 15.82 -6.47
C TRP A 126 4.83 14.95 -6.61
N THR A 127 6.00 15.54 -6.36
CA THR A 127 7.23 14.77 -6.22
C THR A 127 7.40 14.31 -4.77
N TRP A 128 8.21 13.28 -4.54
CA TRP A 128 8.58 12.88 -3.18
C TRP A 128 9.30 13.98 -2.40
N GLY A 129 10.01 14.89 -3.10
CA GLY A 129 10.58 16.09 -2.50
C GLY A 129 9.53 17.08 -2.00
N ASP A 130 8.35 17.13 -2.62
CA ASP A 130 7.24 17.97 -2.17
C ASP A 130 6.50 17.31 -1.01
N ILE A 131 6.24 16.00 -1.11
CA ILE A 131 5.61 15.20 -0.04
C ILE A 131 6.45 15.29 1.25
N MET A 132 7.78 15.22 1.15
CA MET A 132 8.69 15.31 2.30
C MET A 132 8.68 16.67 3.00
N LYS A 133 8.27 17.75 2.32
CA LYS A 133 8.17 19.08 2.95
C LYS A 133 6.98 19.18 3.90
N LEU A 134 5.97 18.33 3.76
CA LEU A 134 4.80 18.34 4.64
C LEU A 134 5.20 18.13 6.11
N GLU A 135 4.67 18.99 6.98
CA GLU A 135 4.86 18.95 8.45
C GLU A 135 3.74 18.10 9.08
N ILE A 136 3.71 16.80 8.77
CA ILE A 136 2.65 15.88 9.23
C ILE A 136 2.73 15.64 10.76
N ASP A 137 3.94 15.67 11.31
CA ASP A 137 4.21 15.61 12.74
C ASP A 137 3.54 16.76 13.52
N GLU A 138 3.38 17.93 12.89
CA GLU A 138 2.70 19.09 13.47
C GLU A 138 1.17 18.94 13.54
N ILE A 139 0.58 17.89 12.98
CA ILE A 139 -0.85 17.60 13.13
C ILE A 139 -1.14 16.21 13.70
N ALA A 140 -0.13 15.35 13.81
CA ALA A 140 -0.27 14.02 14.39
C ALA A 140 -0.45 14.05 15.91
N ALA A 141 -1.37 13.25 16.45
CA ALA A 141 -1.48 13.05 17.89
C ALA A 141 -0.24 12.28 18.43
N PRO A 142 0.12 12.44 19.73
CA PRO A 142 1.31 11.78 20.30
C PRO A 142 1.34 10.25 20.16
N ARG A 143 0.18 9.62 20.02
CA ARG A 143 0.01 8.22 19.65
C ARG A 143 -0.96 8.15 18.50
N SER A 144 -0.45 7.99 17.29
CA SER A 144 -1.24 8.04 16.06
C SER A 144 -0.69 7.07 15.01
N PHE A 145 -1.44 6.89 13.93
CA PHE A 145 -1.06 6.08 12.79
C PHE A 145 -1.17 6.89 11.49
N ILE A 146 -0.31 6.58 10.53
CA ILE A 146 -0.37 7.12 9.18
C ILE A 146 -0.46 5.99 8.16
N PHE A 147 -1.30 6.20 7.16
CA PHE A 147 -1.42 5.34 5.99
C PHE A 147 -1.06 6.19 4.77
N LEU A 148 0.08 5.89 4.16
CA LEU A 148 0.63 6.62 3.01
C LEU A 148 0.54 5.75 1.76
N TRP A 149 -0.13 6.25 0.73
CA TRP A 149 -0.12 5.63 -0.59
C TRP A 149 1.19 5.94 -1.31
N CYS A 150 2.00 4.91 -1.51
CA CYS A 150 3.35 5.02 -2.07
C CYS A 150 3.47 4.59 -3.54
N GLY A 151 2.37 4.17 -4.17
CA GLY A 151 2.41 3.57 -5.50
C GLY A 151 3.20 2.26 -5.55
N SER A 152 3.87 1.99 -6.67
CA SER A 152 4.62 0.75 -6.92
C SER A 152 6.07 0.94 -7.38
N GLY A 153 6.55 2.18 -7.48
CA GLY A 153 7.92 2.51 -7.86
C GLY A 153 8.82 2.93 -6.70
N GLU A 154 9.59 4.01 -6.92
CA GLU A 154 10.52 4.59 -5.93
C GLU A 154 9.85 5.02 -4.62
N GLY A 155 8.53 5.21 -4.63
CA GLY A 155 7.75 5.59 -3.46
C GLY A 155 7.78 4.56 -2.34
N LEU A 156 8.07 3.30 -2.65
CA LEU A 156 8.25 2.27 -1.62
C LEU A 156 9.43 2.61 -0.70
N ASP A 157 10.51 3.20 -1.22
CA ASP A 157 11.67 3.59 -0.43
C ASP A 157 11.55 5.02 0.06
N LEU A 158 11.19 5.96 -0.82
CA LEU A 158 11.09 7.39 -0.48
C LEU A 158 9.94 7.65 0.52
N GLY A 159 8.86 6.88 0.45
CA GLY A 159 7.79 6.92 1.44
C GLY A 159 8.27 6.53 2.83
N ARG A 160 9.18 5.55 2.96
CA ARG A 160 9.79 5.21 4.26
C ARG A 160 10.66 6.34 4.80
N VAL A 161 11.39 7.02 3.94
CA VAL A 161 12.15 8.22 4.35
C VAL A 161 11.22 9.30 4.87
N CYS A 162 10.06 9.51 4.22
CA CYS A 162 9.05 10.47 4.69
C CYS A 162 8.51 10.10 6.08
N LEU A 163 8.37 8.82 6.41
CA LEU A 163 7.90 8.36 7.73
C LEU A 163 8.94 8.52 8.85
N CYS A 164 10.23 8.64 8.49
CA CYS A 164 11.33 8.79 9.43
C CYS A 164 11.74 10.25 9.68
N LYS A 165 11.20 11.19 8.89
CA LYS A 165 11.41 12.64 9.05
C LYS A 165 10.71 13.12 10.33
#